data_AF-A0AAU5RWR7-F1
#
_entry.id   AF-A0AAU5RWR7-F1
#
_cell.length_a   1.000
_cell.length_b   1.000
_cell.length_c   1.000
_cell.angle_alpha   90.00
_cell.angle_beta   90.00
_cell.angle_gamma   90.00
#
_symmetry.space_group_name_H-M   'P 1'
#
loop_
_entity.id
_entity.type
_entity.pdbx_description
1 polymer ?
#
loop_
_entity_poly.entity_id
_entity_poly.type
_entity_poly.pdbx_seq_one_letter_code
_entity_poly.pdbx_strand_id
1 'polypeptide(L)'
;MIEETPNSAQGPNSRLDPDSRPAPGSPRPPDSPRETGSSPSAADRPDPRGDLRPPEAHADERTTLLTFLGYLREALIRKAEGVPDSAARTPAVPSGTSLIGLLRHLAAVELNWFEWAYAGQGRQPLDDEPAVDDGDTVEAAAAAYREAVRRADAVVLGCADLERPGARSLRETAPPSMRWVLVHMIEETGRHAGHADILRELYDGSVGR
;
A
#
# COMPACT_ATOMS: atom_id res chain seq x y z
N MET A 1 -20.49 60.94 0.60
CA MET A 1 -20.10 60.93 2.03
C MET A 1 -19.36 59.60 2.24
N ILE A 2 -18.03 59.39 2.21
CA ILE A 2 -16.81 60.16 2.57
C ILE A 2 -17.02 60.96 3.87
N GLU A 3 -16.30 60.81 4.99
CA GLU A 3 -14.87 60.55 5.30
C GLU A 3 -14.73 59.91 6.70
N GLU A 4 -13.78 59.00 6.93
CA GLU A 4 -12.47 59.16 7.61
C GLU A 4 -12.43 59.32 9.14
N THR A 5 -11.49 58.58 9.72
CA THR A 5 -10.99 58.56 11.10
C THR A 5 -10.26 59.84 11.52
N PRO A 6 -10.17 60.17 12.82
CA PRO A 6 -9.14 61.09 13.31
C PRO A 6 -8.00 60.36 14.03
N ASN A 7 -6.79 60.68 13.55
CA ASN A 7 -5.49 60.54 14.19
C ASN A 7 -5.13 61.85 14.92
N SER A 8 -4.51 61.79 16.10
CA SER A 8 -3.50 62.77 16.57
C SER A 8 -2.99 62.43 17.97
N ALA A 9 -1.67 62.23 18.10
CA ALA A 9 -0.80 63.16 18.85
C ALA A 9 0.68 62.72 18.81
N GLN A 10 1.51 63.63 18.33
CA GLN A 10 2.96 63.56 18.19
C GLN A 10 3.67 63.93 19.49
N GLY A 11 4.79 63.26 19.80
CA GLY A 11 5.77 63.61 20.83
C GLY A 11 7.20 63.48 20.27
N PRO A 12 8.19 64.19 20.83
CA PRO A 12 9.15 64.95 20.03
C PRO A 12 10.45 64.23 19.65
N ASN A 13 11.01 64.74 18.56
CA ASN A 13 12.24 64.37 17.87
C ASN A 13 13.48 64.83 18.68
N SER A 14 14.30 63.90 19.16
CA SER A 14 15.60 64.21 19.79
C SER A 14 16.76 63.80 18.87
N ARG A 15 17.61 64.81 18.62
CA ARG A 15 18.73 64.89 17.69
C ARG A 15 19.77 63.78 17.84
N LEU A 16 20.29 63.31 16.70
CA LEU A 16 21.47 62.46 16.59
C LEU A 16 22.74 63.31 16.80
N ASP A 17 23.60 62.88 17.70
CA ASP A 17 24.93 63.43 17.94
C ASP A 17 25.96 62.59 17.15
N PRO A 18 26.75 63.18 16.21
CA PRO A 18 27.61 62.42 15.32
C PRO A 18 29.07 62.46 15.79
N ASP A 19 29.38 62.04 17.01
CA ASP A 19 30.79 61.75 17.36
C ASP A 19 30.91 60.85 18.60
N SER A 20 30.98 59.54 18.36
CA SER A 20 31.40 58.57 19.37
C SER A 20 32.00 57.35 18.69
N ARG A 21 33.33 57.33 18.59
CA ARG A 21 34.11 56.19 18.11
C ARG A 21 34.00 55.01 19.10
N PRO A 22 33.87 53.74 18.64
CA PRO A 22 33.79 52.60 19.52
C PRO A 22 35.17 52.17 20.05
N ALA A 23 35.23 51.82 21.33
CA ALA A 23 36.38 51.15 21.95
C ALA A 23 36.43 49.66 21.56
N PRO A 24 37.62 49.02 21.45
CA PRO A 24 37.74 47.64 21.00
C PRO A 24 37.61 46.64 22.16
N GLY A 25 36.94 45.53 21.88
CA GLY A 25 37.23 44.24 22.53
C GLY A 25 36.29 43.80 23.64
N SER A 26 35.30 42.97 23.29
CA SER A 26 34.79 41.93 24.18
C SER A 26 34.56 40.64 23.37
N PRO A 27 34.91 39.45 23.88
CA PRO A 27 34.86 38.22 23.11
C PRO A 27 33.42 37.80 22.83
N ARG A 28 33.17 37.32 21.62
CA ARG A 28 31.89 36.73 21.20
C ARG A 28 31.64 35.43 21.99
N PRO A 29 30.43 35.19 22.52
CA PRO A 29 30.11 33.91 23.16
C PRO A 29 30.13 32.78 22.13
N PRO A 30 30.43 31.52 22.54
CA PRO A 30 30.49 30.39 21.62
C PRO A 30 29.11 30.12 21.01
N ASP A 31 29.10 29.84 19.70
CA ASP A 31 27.90 29.44 18.97
C ASP A 31 27.31 28.16 19.59
N SER A 32 26.03 28.23 19.96
CA SER A 32 25.25 27.07 20.39
C SER A 32 25.27 25.99 19.30
N PRO A 33 25.40 24.69 19.64
CA PRO A 33 25.40 23.64 18.65
C PRO A 33 24.07 23.66 17.89
N ARG A 34 24.17 23.77 16.56
CA ARG A 34 23.05 23.61 15.63
C ARG A 34 22.54 22.17 15.79
N GLU A 35 21.39 22.00 16.44
CA GLU A 35 20.68 20.72 16.40
C GLU A 35 20.33 20.43 14.93
N THR A 36 21.02 19.46 14.35
CA THR A 36 20.64 18.86 13.07
C THR A 36 19.46 17.93 13.34
N GLY A 37 18.30 18.52 13.60
CA GLY A 37 17.04 17.80 13.48
C GLY A 37 16.86 17.44 12.01
N SER A 38 17.10 16.17 11.66
CA SER A 38 16.62 15.63 10.39
C SER A 38 15.10 15.78 10.39
N SER A 39 14.60 16.73 9.61
CA SER A 39 13.18 16.75 9.27
C SER A 39 12.83 15.38 8.68
N PRO A 40 11.73 14.74 9.12
CA PRO A 40 11.27 13.51 8.50
C PRO A 40 11.12 13.76 7.00
N SER A 41 11.63 12.82 6.21
CA SER A 41 11.47 12.85 4.76
C SER A 41 9.97 12.98 4.43
N ALA A 42 9.64 13.53 3.26
CA ALA A 42 8.25 13.52 2.77
C ALA A 42 7.65 12.10 2.71
N ALA A 43 8.50 11.07 2.81
CA ALA A 43 8.13 9.67 2.96
C ALA A 43 7.59 9.26 4.35
N ASP A 44 7.90 9.98 5.42
CA ASP A 44 7.56 9.58 6.79
C ASP A 44 6.28 10.25 7.33
N ARG A 45 5.61 11.06 6.51
CA ARG A 45 4.28 11.60 6.86
C ARG A 45 3.21 10.60 6.45
N PRO A 46 2.26 10.26 7.35
CA PRO A 46 1.11 9.44 6.96
C PRO A 46 0.35 10.17 5.84
N ASP A 47 0.10 9.45 4.75
CA ASP A 47 -0.64 9.99 3.61
C ASP A 47 -2.08 10.30 4.07
N PRO A 48 -2.56 11.55 3.95
CA PRO A 48 -3.94 11.89 4.27
C PRO A 48 -5.00 11.12 3.45
N ARG A 49 -4.58 10.35 2.42
CA ARG A 49 -5.44 9.58 1.52
C ARG A 49 -5.49 8.08 1.82
N GLY A 50 -4.62 7.56 2.69
CA GLY A 50 -4.56 6.13 3.01
C GLY A 50 -3.89 5.24 1.95
N ASP A 51 -3.45 5.82 0.83
CA ASP A 51 -2.68 5.16 -0.22
C ASP A 51 -1.39 4.55 0.35
N LEU A 52 -1.14 3.25 0.12
CA LEU A 52 0.22 2.73 0.30
C LEU A 52 1.08 3.21 -0.89
N ARG A 53 2.24 3.77 -0.59
CA ARG A 53 3.12 4.25 -1.66
C ARG A 53 3.83 3.08 -2.37
N PRO A 54 4.07 3.18 -3.69
CA PRO A 54 4.92 2.23 -4.39
C PRO A 54 6.33 2.13 -3.77
N PRO A 55 7.05 1.02 -4.02
CA PRO A 55 8.37 0.75 -3.44
C PRO A 55 9.45 1.81 -3.76
N GLU A 56 10.54 1.81 -3.00
CA GLU A 56 11.72 2.66 -3.28
C GLU A 56 12.31 2.39 -4.68
N ALA A 57 12.73 3.45 -5.37
CA ALA A 57 13.00 3.45 -6.82
C ALA A 57 14.17 2.57 -7.30
N HIS A 58 14.99 1.99 -6.40
CA HIS A 58 16.29 1.40 -6.76
C HIS A 58 16.59 0.03 -6.09
N ALA A 59 15.58 -0.78 -5.80
CA ALA A 59 15.78 -2.14 -5.28
C ALA A 59 16.17 -3.16 -6.36
N ASP A 60 16.73 -4.32 -5.97
CA ASP A 60 16.93 -5.45 -6.90
C ASP A 60 15.59 -5.99 -7.43
N GLU A 61 15.65 -6.82 -8.46
CA GLU A 61 14.44 -7.32 -9.13
C GLU A 61 13.50 -8.11 -8.20
N ARG A 62 14.05 -9.03 -7.38
CA ARG A 62 13.21 -9.84 -6.47
C ARG A 62 12.53 -8.92 -5.47
N THR A 63 13.29 -8.00 -4.88
CA THR A 63 12.78 -7.03 -3.92
C THR A 63 11.71 -6.15 -4.56
N THR A 64 11.91 -5.68 -5.79
CA THR A 64 10.92 -4.89 -6.54
C THR A 64 9.62 -5.65 -6.74
N LEU A 65 9.69 -6.88 -7.29
CA LEU A 65 8.50 -7.70 -7.54
C LEU A 65 7.72 -8.01 -6.26
N LEU A 66 8.42 -8.43 -5.20
CA LEU A 66 7.79 -8.75 -3.92
C LEU A 66 7.17 -7.52 -3.27
N THR A 67 7.79 -6.35 -3.38
CA THR A 67 7.24 -5.13 -2.76
C THR A 67 5.98 -4.66 -3.50
N PHE A 68 5.95 -4.70 -4.85
CA PHE A 68 4.73 -4.40 -5.61
C PHE A 68 3.61 -5.41 -5.33
N LEU A 69 3.95 -6.71 -5.28
CA LEU A 69 2.96 -7.73 -4.99
C LEU A 69 2.41 -7.60 -3.57
N GLY A 70 3.28 -7.40 -2.57
CA GLY A 70 2.89 -7.16 -1.18
C GLY A 70 2.00 -5.92 -1.02
N TYR A 71 2.34 -4.83 -1.72
CA TYR A 71 1.52 -3.62 -1.79
C TYR A 71 0.09 -3.92 -2.26
N LEU A 72 -0.06 -4.65 -3.37
CA LEU A 72 -1.37 -4.96 -3.96
C LEU A 72 -2.19 -5.93 -3.09
N ARG A 73 -1.53 -6.95 -2.51
CA ARG A 73 -2.15 -7.90 -1.56
C ARG A 73 -2.77 -7.15 -0.38
N GLU A 74 -2.00 -6.25 0.22
CA GLU A 74 -2.45 -5.46 1.35
C GLU A 74 -3.53 -4.44 0.97
N ALA A 75 -3.42 -3.84 -0.22
CA ALA A 75 -4.43 -2.93 -0.74
C ALA A 75 -5.80 -3.60 -0.90
N LEU A 76 -5.86 -4.88 -1.27
CA LEU A 76 -7.12 -5.63 -1.32
C LEU A 76 -7.70 -5.85 0.08
N ILE A 77 -6.88 -6.24 1.04
CA ILE A 77 -7.32 -6.53 2.41
C ILE A 77 -7.95 -5.27 3.04
N ARG A 78 -7.27 -4.13 2.95
CA ARG A 78 -7.80 -2.85 3.46
C ARG A 78 -9.12 -2.44 2.80
N LYS A 79 -9.33 -2.77 1.52
CA LYS A 79 -10.59 -2.48 0.83
C LYS A 79 -11.75 -3.29 1.38
N ALA A 80 -11.51 -4.47 1.95
CA ALA A 80 -12.54 -5.26 2.61
C ALA A 80 -12.77 -4.83 4.08
N GLU A 81 -11.75 -4.30 4.75
CA GLU A 81 -11.83 -3.91 6.16
C GLU A 81 -12.94 -2.87 6.42
N GLY A 82 -13.73 -3.14 7.45
CA GLY A 82 -14.85 -2.29 7.88
C GLY A 82 -16.14 -2.44 7.05
N VAL A 83 -16.13 -3.23 5.96
CA VAL A 83 -17.36 -3.54 5.21
C VAL A 83 -18.19 -4.57 5.99
N PRO A 84 -19.50 -4.36 6.19
CA PRO A 84 -20.36 -5.36 6.83
C PRO A 84 -20.36 -6.67 6.03
N ASP A 85 -20.29 -7.81 6.72
CA ASP A 85 -20.24 -9.13 6.07
C ASP A 85 -21.41 -9.37 5.11
N SER A 86 -22.62 -8.90 5.45
CA SER A 86 -23.79 -8.99 4.55
C SER A 86 -23.57 -8.26 3.22
N ALA A 87 -22.94 -7.08 3.24
CA ALA A 87 -22.61 -6.34 2.03
C ALA A 87 -21.45 -7.01 1.28
N ALA A 88 -20.39 -7.39 1.99
CA ALA A 88 -19.19 -7.99 1.40
C ALA A 88 -19.45 -9.35 0.72
N ARG A 89 -20.49 -10.07 1.13
CA ARG A 89 -20.95 -11.31 0.49
C ARG A 89 -21.82 -11.08 -0.74
N THR A 90 -22.56 -9.97 -0.78
CA THR A 90 -23.56 -9.71 -1.82
C THR A 90 -22.86 -9.33 -3.13
N PRO A 91 -23.09 -10.04 -4.24
CA PRO A 91 -22.58 -9.62 -5.54
C PRO A 91 -23.08 -8.23 -5.92
N ALA A 92 -22.17 -7.31 -6.26
CA ALA A 92 -22.57 -5.97 -6.68
C ALA A 92 -22.75 -5.84 -8.21
N VAL A 93 -22.45 -6.92 -8.95
CA VAL A 93 -22.51 -6.97 -10.42
C VAL A 93 -23.08 -8.31 -10.91
N PRO A 94 -23.71 -8.38 -12.10
CA PRO A 94 -24.30 -9.61 -12.63
C PRO A 94 -23.34 -10.78 -12.83
N SER A 95 -22.03 -10.52 -12.91
CA SER A 95 -20.99 -11.57 -12.98
C SER A 95 -20.80 -12.34 -11.67
N GLY A 96 -21.47 -11.93 -10.58
CA GLY A 96 -21.38 -12.62 -9.29
C GLY A 96 -20.24 -12.16 -8.38
N THR A 97 -19.51 -11.10 -8.75
CA THR A 97 -18.34 -10.63 -8.00
C THR A 97 -18.74 -9.92 -6.69
N SER A 98 -18.16 -10.37 -5.57
CA SER A 98 -18.29 -9.79 -4.22
C SER A 98 -16.92 -9.64 -3.54
N LEU A 99 -16.80 -8.82 -2.50
CA LEU A 99 -15.50 -8.57 -1.83
C LEU A 99 -14.95 -9.83 -1.15
N ILE A 100 -15.78 -10.61 -0.47
CA ILE A 100 -15.35 -11.89 0.11
C ILE A 100 -14.96 -12.89 -1.00
N GLY A 101 -15.70 -12.90 -2.10
CA GLY A 101 -15.37 -13.70 -3.28
C GLY A 101 -13.97 -13.37 -3.82
N LEU A 102 -13.61 -12.08 -3.91
CA LEU A 102 -12.28 -11.65 -4.36
C LEU A 102 -11.15 -12.10 -3.41
N LEU A 103 -11.36 -12.01 -2.09
CA LEU A 103 -10.38 -12.48 -1.10
C LEU A 103 -10.15 -14.00 -1.20
N ARG A 104 -11.23 -14.77 -1.35
CA ARG A 104 -11.17 -16.23 -1.51
C ARG A 104 -10.48 -16.62 -2.81
N HIS A 105 -10.87 -15.98 -3.92
CA HIS A 105 -10.25 -16.16 -5.24
C HIS A 105 -8.75 -15.95 -5.17
N LEU A 106 -8.31 -14.80 -4.65
CA LEU A 106 -6.88 -14.52 -4.57
C LEU A 106 -6.15 -15.47 -3.61
N ALA A 107 -6.77 -15.89 -2.50
CA ALA A 107 -6.18 -16.92 -1.64
C ALA A 107 -5.97 -18.25 -2.37
N ALA A 108 -6.91 -18.69 -3.20
CA ALA A 108 -6.75 -19.91 -3.99
C ALA A 108 -5.68 -19.72 -5.07
N VAL A 109 -5.71 -18.60 -5.80
CA VAL A 109 -4.75 -18.31 -6.87
C VAL A 109 -3.30 -18.28 -6.35
N GLU A 110 -3.05 -17.70 -5.16
CA GLU A 110 -1.74 -17.74 -4.49
C GLU A 110 -1.25 -19.17 -4.31
N LEU A 111 -2.09 -20.04 -3.72
CA LEU A 111 -1.72 -21.43 -3.45
C LEU A 111 -1.58 -22.25 -4.73
N ASN A 112 -2.42 -21.99 -5.73
CA ASN A 112 -2.38 -22.67 -7.02
C ASN A 112 -1.05 -22.39 -7.73
N TRP A 113 -0.64 -21.13 -7.80
CA TRP A 113 0.58 -20.74 -8.50
C TRP A 113 1.85 -21.06 -7.73
N PHE A 114 1.93 -20.66 -6.45
CA PHE A 114 3.18 -20.82 -5.70
C PHE A 114 3.34 -22.23 -5.14
N GLU A 115 2.34 -22.80 -4.48
CA GLU A 115 2.51 -24.14 -3.90
C GLU A 115 2.31 -25.25 -4.92
N TRP A 116 1.16 -25.27 -5.59
CA TRP A 116 0.82 -26.42 -6.43
C TRP A 116 1.59 -26.44 -7.74
N ALA A 117 1.63 -25.32 -8.45
CA ALA A 117 2.31 -25.22 -9.74
C ALA A 117 3.82 -25.10 -9.57
N TYR A 118 4.29 -24.09 -8.82
CA TYR A 118 5.71 -23.83 -8.70
C TYR A 118 6.44 -24.85 -7.82
N ALA A 119 6.02 -25.02 -6.56
CA ALA A 119 6.69 -25.93 -5.62
C ALA A 119 6.32 -27.41 -5.82
N GLY A 120 5.25 -27.72 -6.56
CA GLY A 120 4.76 -29.09 -6.74
C GLY A 120 4.15 -29.69 -5.46
N GLN A 121 3.76 -28.85 -4.51
CA GLN A 121 3.17 -29.26 -3.22
C GLN A 121 1.66 -29.01 -3.19
N GLY A 122 1.03 -29.10 -2.02
CA GLY A 122 -0.37 -28.72 -1.84
C GLY A 122 -1.38 -29.62 -2.56
N ARG A 123 -2.65 -29.18 -2.51
CA ARG A 123 -3.77 -29.83 -3.19
C ARG A 123 -3.89 -29.32 -4.61
N GLN A 124 -4.42 -30.16 -5.50
CA GLN A 124 -4.75 -29.73 -6.85
C GLN A 124 -5.80 -28.60 -6.79
N PRO A 125 -5.62 -27.53 -7.60
CA PRO A 125 -6.63 -26.51 -7.79
C PRO A 125 -7.97 -27.14 -8.11
N LEU A 126 -9.03 -26.58 -7.53
CA LEU A 126 -10.40 -26.87 -7.97
C LEU A 126 -10.74 -25.91 -9.11
N ASP A 127 -11.44 -26.41 -10.12
CA ASP A 127 -11.88 -25.59 -11.25
C ASP A 127 -12.96 -24.57 -10.84
N ASP A 128 -13.76 -24.91 -9.82
CA ASP A 128 -14.81 -24.07 -9.27
C ASP A 128 -14.54 -23.75 -7.79
N GLU A 129 -14.52 -22.47 -7.46
CA GLU A 129 -14.57 -22.06 -6.05
C GLU A 129 -15.98 -22.23 -5.50
N PRO A 130 -16.12 -22.78 -4.27
CA PRO A 130 -17.42 -22.82 -3.62
C PRO A 130 -18.00 -21.42 -3.46
N ALA A 131 -19.31 -21.30 -3.70
CA ALA A 131 -20.03 -20.04 -3.56
C ALA A 131 -19.87 -19.46 -2.15
N VAL A 132 -19.91 -18.13 -2.07
CA VAL A 132 -19.92 -17.39 -0.81
C VAL A 132 -21.22 -17.69 -0.05
N ASP A 133 -21.12 -18.02 1.23
CA ASP A 133 -22.22 -18.50 2.05
C ASP A 133 -22.62 -17.54 3.20
N ASP A 134 -23.73 -17.85 3.86
CA ASP A 134 -24.29 -17.06 4.95
C ASP A 134 -23.46 -17.10 6.27
N GLY A 135 -22.41 -17.91 6.33
CA GLY A 135 -21.44 -17.97 7.44
C GLY A 135 -20.14 -17.22 7.15
N ASP A 136 -19.87 -16.87 5.90
CA ASP A 136 -18.64 -16.19 5.51
C ASP A 136 -18.53 -14.77 6.09
N THR A 137 -17.33 -14.45 6.56
CA THR A 137 -16.99 -13.14 7.12
C THR A 137 -15.78 -12.56 6.42
N VAL A 138 -15.69 -11.23 6.39
CA VAL A 138 -14.52 -10.50 5.89
C VAL A 138 -13.28 -10.89 6.68
N GLU A 139 -13.40 -11.00 8.01
CA GLU A 139 -12.29 -11.35 8.90
C GLU A 139 -11.72 -12.73 8.56
N ALA A 140 -12.56 -13.75 8.42
CA ALA A 140 -12.12 -15.09 8.07
C ALA A 140 -11.50 -15.16 6.67
N ALA A 141 -12.12 -14.49 5.68
CA ALA A 141 -11.61 -14.45 4.31
C ALA A 141 -10.24 -13.73 4.24
N ALA A 142 -10.09 -12.60 4.93
CA ALA A 142 -8.83 -11.87 4.99
C ALA A 142 -7.74 -12.67 5.73
N ALA A 143 -8.08 -13.37 6.81
CA ALA A 143 -7.16 -14.25 7.52
C ALA A 143 -6.68 -15.40 6.63
N ALA A 144 -7.60 -16.04 5.89
CA ALA A 144 -7.27 -17.08 4.92
C ALA A 144 -6.36 -16.56 3.80
N TYR A 145 -6.62 -15.35 3.28
CA TYR A 145 -5.77 -14.74 2.27
C TYR A 145 -4.37 -14.41 2.80
N ARG A 146 -4.26 -13.83 4.01
CA ARG A 146 -2.96 -13.58 4.67
C ARG A 146 -2.16 -14.87 4.86
N GLU A 147 -2.81 -15.97 5.24
CA GLU A 147 -2.14 -17.26 5.36
C GLU A 147 -1.68 -17.82 4.02
N ALA A 148 -2.48 -17.67 2.96
CA ALA A 148 -2.07 -18.04 1.60
C ALA A 148 -0.85 -17.22 1.13
N VAL A 149 -0.84 -15.91 1.39
CA VAL A 149 0.29 -15.02 1.12
C VAL A 149 1.54 -15.47 1.87
N ARG A 150 1.44 -15.76 3.18
CA ARG A 150 2.58 -16.22 3.99
C ARG A 150 3.20 -17.50 3.43
N ARG A 151 2.34 -18.43 2.98
CA ARG A 151 2.75 -19.70 2.36
C ARG A 151 3.40 -19.48 1.00
N ALA A 152 2.82 -18.63 0.16
CA ALA A 152 3.40 -18.21 -1.11
C ALA A 152 4.79 -17.59 -0.93
N ASP A 153 4.94 -16.66 0.02
CA ASP A 153 6.21 -15.98 0.30
C ASP A 153 7.29 -16.97 0.76
N ALA A 154 6.93 -18.00 1.53
CA ALA A 154 7.88 -19.06 1.90
C ALA A 154 8.40 -19.82 0.66
N VAL A 155 7.56 -20.06 -0.35
CA VAL A 155 8.00 -20.66 -1.62
C VAL A 155 8.92 -19.72 -2.39
N VAL A 156 8.57 -18.43 -2.48
CA VAL A 156 9.38 -17.45 -3.21
C VAL A 156 10.76 -17.27 -2.57
N LEU A 157 10.83 -17.18 -1.24
CA LEU A 157 12.08 -17.04 -0.50
C LEU A 157 12.96 -18.31 -0.60
N GLY A 158 12.36 -19.48 -0.77
CA GLY A 158 13.08 -20.74 -1.04
C GLY A 158 13.64 -20.85 -2.48
N CYS A 159 13.24 -19.96 -3.39
CA CYS A 159 13.68 -19.97 -4.77
C CYS A 159 14.93 -19.11 -4.96
N ALA A 160 16.08 -19.74 -5.22
CA ALA A 160 17.35 -19.04 -5.42
C ALA A 160 17.43 -18.27 -6.76
N ASP A 161 16.82 -18.82 -7.82
CA ASP A 161 16.91 -18.31 -9.20
C ASP A 161 15.52 -18.04 -9.78
N LEU A 162 15.23 -16.78 -10.10
CA LEU A 162 13.93 -16.37 -10.61
C LEU A 162 13.61 -16.97 -12.00
N GLU A 163 14.62 -17.38 -12.77
CA GLU A 163 14.42 -18.01 -14.09
C GLU A 163 14.11 -19.51 -14.00
N ARG A 164 14.24 -20.12 -12.82
CA ARG A 164 13.94 -21.53 -12.62
C ARG A 164 12.45 -21.83 -12.87
N PRO A 165 12.11 -22.76 -13.79
CA PRO A 165 10.73 -23.23 -14.00
C PRO A 165 10.13 -23.91 -12.77
N GLY A 166 8.80 -23.79 -12.64
CA GLY A 166 8.02 -24.52 -11.65
C GLY A 166 7.96 -26.03 -11.91
N ALA A 167 7.43 -26.77 -10.93
CA ALA A 167 7.30 -28.23 -11.01
C ALA A 167 6.16 -28.70 -11.92
N ARG A 168 5.09 -27.90 -12.05
CA ARG A 168 3.88 -28.21 -12.83
C ARG A 168 3.40 -26.98 -13.57
N SER A 169 2.52 -27.20 -14.54
CA SER A 169 1.82 -26.13 -15.24
C SER A 169 0.34 -26.16 -14.90
N LEU A 170 -0.24 -24.99 -14.67
CA LEU A 170 -1.69 -24.77 -14.57
C LEU A 170 -2.34 -24.62 -15.95
N ARG A 171 -1.53 -24.57 -17.01
CA ARG A 171 -1.96 -24.36 -18.39
C ARG A 171 -1.43 -25.50 -19.24
N GLU A 172 -1.99 -25.68 -20.44
CA GLU A 172 -1.51 -26.68 -21.43
C GLU A 172 -0.20 -26.23 -22.11
N THR A 173 0.77 -25.78 -21.30
CA THR A 173 2.08 -25.25 -21.70
C THR A 173 3.15 -25.71 -20.71
N ALA A 174 4.43 -25.46 -21.01
CA ALA A 174 5.52 -25.71 -20.07
C ALA A 174 5.33 -24.90 -18.76
N PRO A 175 5.78 -25.43 -17.60
CA PRO A 175 5.77 -24.69 -16.34
C PRO A 175 6.52 -23.36 -16.45
N PRO A 176 5.92 -22.22 -16.04
CA PRO A 176 6.59 -20.92 -16.10
C PRO A 176 7.68 -20.79 -15.02
N SER A 177 8.57 -19.80 -15.20
CA SER A 177 9.59 -19.43 -14.21
C SER A 177 9.00 -18.68 -13.01
N MET A 178 9.73 -18.60 -11.91
CA MET A 178 9.32 -17.84 -10.72
C MET A 178 9.10 -16.36 -11.05
N ARG A 179 9.98 -15.78 -11.88
CA ARG A 179 9.83 -14.41 -12.40
C ARG A 179 8.47 -14.23 -13.07
N TRP A 180 8.11 -15.14 -13.97
CA TRP A 180 6.85 -15.07 -14.69
C TRP A 180 5.66 -15.20 -13.73
N VAL A 181 5.72 -16.13 -12.78
CA VAL A 181 4.68 -16.33 -11.77
C VAL A 181 4.49 -15.06 -10.93
N LEU A 182 5.55 -14.43 -10.44
CA LEU A 182 5.49 -13.18 -9.68
C LEU A 182 4.83 -12.05 -10.49
N VAL A 183 5.22 -11.88 -11.76
CA VAL A 183 4.63 -10.87 -12.64
C VAL A 183 3.14 -11.13 -12.89
N HIS A 184 2.76 -12.38 -13.13
CA HIS A 184 1.35 -12.75 -13.29
C HIS A 184 0.55 -12.48 -12.01
N MET A 185 1.11 -12.79 -10.84
CA MET A 185 0.44 -12.52 -9.56
C MET A 185 0.28 -11.03 -9.27
N ILE A 186 1.23 -10.19 -9.70
CA ILE A 186 1.08 -8.73 -9.63
C ILE A 186 -0.07 -8.26 -10.52
N GLU A 187 -0.14 -8.75 -11.76
CA GLU A 187 -1.22 -8.40 -12.69
C GLU A 187 -2.59 -8.86 -12.17
N GLU A 188 -2.71 -10.12 -11.77
CA GLU A 188 -3.95 -10.71 -11.26
C GLU A 188 -4.43 -10.00 -9.99
N THR A 189 -3.53 -9.76 -9.03
CA THR A 189 -3.87 -9.04 -7.79
C THR A 189 -4.24 -7.59 -8.08
N GLY A 190 -3.51 -6.91 -8.98
CA GLY A 190 -3.80 -5.52 -9.37
C GLY A 190 -5.16 -5.37 -10.04
N ARG A 191 -5.51 -6.30 -10.93
CA ARG A 191 -6.82 -6.35 -11.59
C ARG A 191 -7.96 -6.46 -10.58
N HIS A 192 -7.83 -7.35 -9.60
CA HIS A 192 -8.87 -7.55 -8.57
C HIS A 192 -8.88 -6.48 -7.48
N ALA A 193 -7.75 -5.88 -7.16
CA ALA A 193 -7.71 -4.71 -6.29
C ALA A 193 -8.52 -3.55 -6.89
N GLY A 194 -8.43 -3.35 -8.22
CA GLY A 194 -9.26 -2.37 -8.94
C GLY A 194 -10.75 -2.73 -8.97
N HIS A 195 -11.11 -4.03 -9.04
CA HIS A 195 -12.51 -4.44 -8.87
C HIS A 195 -13.01 -4.12 -7.45
N ALA A 196 -12.19 -4.38 -6.42
CA ALA A 196 -12.54 -4.12 -5.04
C ALA A 196 -12.77 -2.63 -4.76
N ASP A 197 -12.07 -1.71 -5.45
CA ASP A 197 -12.36 -0.27 -5.38
C ASP A 197 -13.80 0.06 -5.77
N ILE A 198 -14.24 -0.47 -6.91
CA ILE A 198 -15.60 -0.23 -7.42
C ILE A 198 -16.64 -0.87 -6.50
N LEU A 199 -16.39 -2.08 -6.00
CA LEU A 199 -17.29 -2.73 -5.05
C LEU A 199 -17.41 -1.93 -3.76
N ARG A 200 -16.29 -1.41 -3.23
CA ARG A 200 -16.27 -0.62 -2.01
C ARG A 200 -17.10 0.65 -2.17
N GLU A 201 -16.92 1.37 -3.27
CA GLU A 201 -17.71 2.56 -3.60
C GLU A 201 -19.22 2.24 -3.68
N LEU A 202 -19.59 1.11 -4.27
CA LEU A 202 -20.99 0.68 -4.37
C LEU A 202 -21.61 0.29 -3.02
N TYR A 203 -20.82 -0.23 -2.07
CA TYR A 203 -21.34 -0.69 -0.77
C TYR A 203 -21.52 0.43 0.25
N ASP A 204 -20.55 1.35 0.36
CA ASP A 204 -20.58 2.38 1.40
C ASP A 204 -20.16 3.78 0.93
N GLY A 205 -19.91 3.97 -0.37
CA GLY A 205 -19.48 5.25 -0.94
C GLY A 205 -18.03 5.62 -0.62
N SER A 206 -17.28 4.77 0.09
CA SER A 206 -15.87 5.01 0.34
C SER A 206 -15.08 4.80 -0.95
N VAL A 207 -14.23 5.78 -1.26
CA VAL A 207 -13.26 5.66 -2.35
C VAL A 207 -11.94 5.21 -1.76
N GLY A 208 -11.44 4.06 -2.23
CA GLY A 208 -10.07 3.62 -1.97
C GLY A 208 -9.17 4.04 -3.13
N ARG A 209 -8.01 4.61 -2.81
CA ARG A 209 -6.81 4.51 -3.64
C ARG A 209 -5.71 3.99 -2.71
#